data_AF-A0A3M2DAP0-F1
#
_entry.id   AF-A0A3M2DAP0-F1
#
_cell.length_a   1.000
_cell.length_b   1.000
_cell.length_c   1.000
_cell.angle_alpha   90.00
_cell.angle_beta   90.00
_cell.angle_gamma   90.00
#
_symmetry.space_group_name_H-M   'P 1'
#
loop_
_entity.id
_entity.type
_entity.pdbx_description
1 polymer ?
#
loop_
_entity_poly.entity_id
_entity_poly.type
_entity_poly.pdbx_seq_one_letter_code
_entity_poly.pdbx_strand_id
1 'polypeptide(L)'
;MHFDEAGIRANDREIREVFYAYGVASCLWWCSMVFLIHVVRQSLRAERSYHAAQHNPRRPSASRTTRSDPCSHARGGSGMGALGILSEFVRCDHRCCRRHPRRNPCAVCRPPTFPAGWANDPKILDAGKALYHGEAISSVNCAICHGKDGKPTPIARNAPDFSDPAYSQKSDAWLFWRISEGVPKTMMRGWKDFLSEEQRWQIIAYIRSLAKPS
;
A
#
# COMPACT_ATOMS: atom_id res chain seq x y z
N MET A 1 -32.85 -76.62 -6.94
CA MET A 1 -32.77 -75.17 -6.65
C MET A 1 -31.72 -75.03 -5.56
N HIS A 2 -30.55 -74.52 -5.93
CA HIS A 2 -29.38 -74.34 -5.08
C HIS A 2 -29.51 -73.00 -4.36
N PHE A 3 -29.46 -73.00 -3.04
CA PHE A 3 -29.22 -71.78 -2.26
C PHE A 3 -27.85 -71.96 -1.60
N ASP A 4 -26.86 -71.25 -2.13
CA ASP A 4 -25.51 -71.22 -1.60
C ASP A 4 -25.45 -70.29 -0.37
N GLU A 5 -25.12 -70.87 0.79
CA GLU A 5 -24.59 -70.16 1.94
C GLU A 5 -23.14 -69.74 1.64
N ALA A 6 -22.95 -68.58 0.99
CA ALA A 6 -21.64 -67.92 0.93
C ALA A 6 -21.49 -66.99 2.14
N GLY A 7 -21.07 -67.59 3.26
CA GLY A 7 -20.71 -66.90 4.48
C GLY A 7 -19.66 -65.81 4.26
N ILE A 8 -19.91 -64.68 4.92
CA ILE A 8 -19.09 -63.49 5.03
C ILE A 8 -17.65 -63.87 5.40
N ARG A 9 -16.73 -63.77 4.43
CA ARG A 9 -15.29 -63.68 4.67
C ARG A 9 -14.75 -62.43 3.98
N ALA A 10 -15.09 -61.27 4.53
CA ALA A 10 -14.31 -60.07 4.25
C ALA A 10 -12.90 -60.30 4.81
N ASN A 11 -11.89 -60.13 3.96
CA ASN A 11 -10.49 -60.33 4.32
C ASN A 11 -10.08 -59.28 5.36
N ASP A 12 -9.53 -59.68 6.52
CA ASP A 12 -9.10 -58.80 7.62
C ASP A 12 -8.18 -57.65 7.15
N ARG A 13 -7.48 -57.84 6.04
CA ARG A 13 -6.63 -56.83 5.41
C ARG A 13 -7.42 -55.63 4.88
N GLU A 14 -8.58 -55.89 4.27
CA GLU A 14 -9.41 -54.87 3.62
C GLU A 14 -10.14 -54.02 4.67
N ILE A 15 -10.60 -54.66 5.75
CA ILE A 15 -11.19 -53.98 6.90
C ILE A 15 -10.16 -53.07 7.59
N ARG A 16 -8.91 -53.53 7.76
CA ARG A 16 -7.83 -52.72 8.36
C ARG A 16 -7.42 -51.51 7.51
N GLU A 17 -7.37 -51.65 6.19
CA GLU A 17 -7.10 -50.54 5.27
C GLU A 17 -8.20 -49.47 5.34
N VAL A 18 -9.48 -49.89 5.40
CA VAL A 18 -10.61 -48.98 5.55
C VAL A 18 -10.55 -48.26 6.90
N PHE A 19 -10.35 -48.97 8.03
CA PHE A 19 -10.22 -48.32 9.34
C PHE A 19 -9.02 -47.37 9.41
N TYR A 20 -7.91 -47.68 8.74
CA TYR A 20 -6.73 -46.80 8.69
C TYR A 20 -7.01 -45.54 7.87
N ALA A 21 -7.64 -45.66 6.70
CA ALA A 21 -8.01 -44.52 5.85
C ALA A 21 -9.02 -43.59 6.55
N TYR A 22 -10.04 -44.15 7.22
CA TYR A 22 -11.01 -43.36 7.99
C TYR A 22 -10.39 -42.69 9.23
N GLY A 23 -9.43 -43.36 9.88
CA GLY A 23 -8.68 -42.80 11.01
C GLY A 23 -7.76 -41.63 10.62
N VAL A 24 -7.02 -41.77 9.52
CA VAL A 24 -6.12 -40.72 9.00
C VAL A 24 -6.91 -39.52 8.48
N ALA A 25 -8.02 -39.74 7.76
CA ALA A 25 -8.90 -38.66 7.30
C ALA A 25 -9.52 -37.88 8.47
N SER A 26 -9.95 -38.57 9.52
CA SER A 26 -10.50 -37.96 10.73
C SER A 26 -9.45 -37.15 11.51
N CYS A 27 -8.21 -37.62 11.54
CA CYS A 27 -7.10 -36.92 12.20
C CYS A 27 -6.71 -35.64 11.45
N LEU A 28 -6.68 -35.67 10.11
CA LEU A 28 -6.40 -34.48 9.28
C LEU A 28 -7.54 -33.45 9.35
N TRP A 29 -8.79 -33.90 9.45
CA TRP A 29 -9.94 -33.02 9.61
C TRP A 29 -9.93 -32.33 10.99
N TRP A 30 -9.62 -33.08 12.05
CA TRP A 30 -9.45 -32.52 13.40
C TRP A 30 -8.26 -31.55 13.48
N CYS A 31 -7.11 -31.87 12.89
CA CYS A 31 -5.96 -30.96 12.85
C CYS A 31 -6.30 -29.65 12.12
N SER A 32 -7.03 -29.73 11.01
CA SER A 32 -7.46 -28.55 10.24
C SER A 32 -8.43 -27.67 11.04
N MET A 33 -9.37 -28.28 11.77
CA MET A 33 -10.33 -27.55 12.58
C MET A 33 -9.68 -26.87 13.80
N VAL A 34 -8.73 -27.55 14.46
CA VAL A 34 -7.94 -26.97 15.56
C VAL A 34 -7.06 -25.83 15.07
N PHE A 35 -6.44 -25.96 13.88
CA PHE A 35 -5.68 -24.88 13.26
C PHE A 35 -6.55 -23.67 12.95
N LEU A 36 -7.75 -23.87 12.39
CA LEU A 36 -8.71 -22.79 12.13
C LEU A 36 -9.12 -22.07 13.42
N ILE A 37 -9.44 -22.82 14.48
CA ILE A 37 -9.78 -22.26 15.80
C ILE A 37 -8.60 -21.47 16.37
N HIS A 38 -7.36 -21.93 16.18
CA HIS A 38 -6.17 -21.22 16.64
C HIS A 38 -5.95 -19.92 15.86
N VAL A 39 -6.11 -19.93 14.54
CA VAL A 39 -6.03 -18.74 13.68
C VAL A 39 -7.10 -17.72 14.06
N VAL A 40 -8.36 -18.14 14.23
CA VAL A 40 -9.45 -17.26 14.68
C VAL A 40 -9.17 -16.68 16.07
N ARG A 41 -8.66 -17.50 17.01
CA ARG A 41 -8.26 -17.02 18.34
C ARG A 41 -7.09 -16.02 18.30
N GLN A 42 -6.13 -16.20 17.40
CA GLN A 42 -5.04 -15.24 17.22
C GLN A 42 -5.54 -13.91 16.67
N SER A 43 -6.42 -13.94 15.66
CA SER A 43 -7.04 -12.73 15.10
C SER A 43 -7.86 -11.96 16.15
N LEU A 44 -8.69 -12.66 16.93
CA LEU A 44 -9.50 -12.04 17.99
C LEU A 44 -8.67 -11.53 19.19
N ARG A 45 -7.45 -12.05 19.40
CA ARG A 45 -6.50 -11.49 20.38
C ARG A 45 -5.85 -10.23 19.83
N ALA A 46 -5.45 -10.22 18.56
CA ALA A 46 -4.86 -9.06 17.90
C ALA A 46 -5.84 -7.86 17.87
N GLU A 47 -7.12 -8.11 17.58
CA GLU A 47 -8.16 -7.08 17.61
C GLU A 47 -8.37 -6.51 19.02
N ARG A 48 -8.44 -7.36 20.05
CA ARG A 48 -8.55 -6.91 21.45
C ARG A 48 -7.34 -6.11 21.90
N SER A 49 -6.13 -6.52 21.52
CA SER A 49 -4.91 -5.75 21.80
C SER A 49 -4.88 -4.40 21.08
N TYR A 50 -5.40 -4.33 19.86
CA TYR A 50 -5.53 -3.07 19.10
C TYR A 50 -6.51 -2.11 19.77
N HIS A 51 -7.70 -2.58 20.16
CA HIS A 51 -8.70 -1.75 20.84
C HIS A 51 -8.26 -1.33 22.25
N ALA A 52 -7.58 -2.20 23.01
CA ALA A 52 -7.04 -1.85 24.32
C ALA A 52 -5.94 -0.76 24.24
N ALA A 53 -5.16 -0.72 23.16
CA ALA A 53 -4.16 0.31 22.93
C ALA A 53 -4.76 1.69 22.59
N GLN A 54 -5.99 1.73 22.07
CA GLN A 54 -6.66 2.98 21.68
C GLN A 54 -7.44 3.65 22.82
N HIS A 55 -7.89 2.87 23.81
CA HIS A 55 -8.75 3.37 24.90
C HIS A 55 -8.04 3.56 26.25
N ASN A 56 -6.71 3.41 26.36
CA ASN A 56 -6.01 3.64 27.63
C ASN A 56 -5.93 5.15 27.98
N PRO A 57 -6.67 5.64 28.98
CA PRO A 57 -6.72 7.06 29.33
C PRO A 57 -5.57 7.48 30.28
N ARG A 58 -4.67 6.56 30.66
CA ARG A 58 -3.53 6.81 31.57
C ARG A 58 -2.19 6.92 30.83
N ARG A 59 -2.17 7.40 29.59
CA ARG A 59 -0.89 7.78 28.98
C ARG A 59 -0.48 9.13 29.59
N PRO A 60 0.61 9.23 30.38
CA PRO A 60 1.09 10.53 30.81
C PRO A 60 1.42 11.33 29.55
N SER A 61 0.99 12.58 29.49
CA SER A 61 1.53 13.54 28.55
C SER A 61 3.04 13.56 28.79
N ALA A 62 3.80 12.93 27.88
CA ALA A 62 5.25 12.88 27.99
C ALA A 62 5.74 14.32 28.08
N SER A 63 6.25 14.65 29.27
CA SER A 63 6.84 15.92 29.58
C SER A 63 7.92 16.22 28.55
N ARG A 64 7.96 17.50 28.17
CA ARG A 64 8.90 18.11 27.24
C ARG A 64 10.32 17.98 27.81
N THR A 65 10.92 16.82 27.67
CA THR A 65 12.35 16.61 27.86
C THR A 65 13.00 16.70 26.51
N THR A 66 14.06 17.50 26.44
CA THR A 66 14.91 17.77 25.27
C THR A 66 15.67 16.50 24.88
N ARG A 67 14.96 15.49 24.37
CA ARG A 67 15.57 14.37 23.67
C ARG A 67 15.59 14.74 22.20
N SER A 68 16.79 14.85 21.65
CA SER A 68 17.04 15.07 20.23
C SER A 68 16.09 14.24 19.38
N ASP A 69 15.46 14.90 18.40
CA ASP A 69 14.53 14.26 17.49
C ASP A 69 15.20 13.03 16.84
N PRO A 70 14.61 11.83 16.90
CA PRO A 70 15.18 10.65 16.24
C PRO A 70 15.24 10.80 14.71
N CYS A 71 14.62 11.83 14.15
CA CYS A 71 14.66 12.15 12.72
C CYS A 71 15.72 13.22 12.34
N SER A 72 16.54 13.71 13.28
CA SER A 72 17.63 14.67 13.02
C SER A 72 19.03 14.05 12.86
N HIS A 73 19.16 12.72 12.94
CA HIS A 73 20.46 12.01 12.85
C HIS A 73 20.78 11.42 11.46
N ALA A 74 20.02 11.73 10.41
CA ALA A 74 20.35 11.32 9.04
C ALA A 74 21.43 12.22 8.39
N ARG A 75 22.50 12.56 9.12
CA ARG A 75 23.73 13.08 8.51
C ARG A 75 24.71 11.92 8.37
N GLY A 76 25.18 11.70 7.14
CA GLY A 76 25.99 10.56 6.74
C GLY A 76 27.17 10.30 7.68
N GLY A 77 27.23 9.08 8.18
CA GLY A 77 28.43 8.51 8.77
C GLY A 77 29.21 7.78 7.68
N SER A 78 30.27 8.41 7.18
CA SER A 78 31.38 7.68 6.57
C SER A 78 32.02 6.85 7.68
N GLY A 79 31.88 5.52 7.60
CA GLY A 79 32.35 4.59 8.62
C GLY A 79 32.44 3.20 8.03
N MET A 80 33.55 2.93 7.35
CA MET A 80 33.91 1.62 6.84
C MET A 80 33.94 0.61 7.99
N GLY A 81 33.08 -0.40 7.91
CA GLY A 81 33.15 -1.63 8.68
C GLY A 81 32.83 -2.79 7.74
N ALA A 82 33.87 -3.49 7.31
CA ALA A 82 33.74 -4.69 6.48
C ALA A 82 32.93 -5.76 7.23
N LEU A 83 32.14 -6.53 6.46
CA LEU A 83 31.24 -7.64 6.85
C LEU A 83 29.77 -7.22 7.06
N GLY A 84 28.98 -7.33 5.99
CA GLY A 84 27.52 -7.24 6.09
C GLY A 84 26.76 -6.88 4.82
N ILE A 85 27.11 -7.45 3.67
CA ILE A 85 26.32 -7.28 2.44
C ILE A 85 25.08 -8.17 2.55
N LEU A 86 24.00 -7.73 3.19
CA LEU A 86 22.64 -8.27 2.98
C LEU A 86 21.61 -7.30 3.61
N SER A 87 20.87 -6.60 2.74
CA SER A 87 19.60 -5.93 3.02
C SER A 87 19.59 -4.66 3.89
N GLU A 88 20.22 -3.58 3.42
CA GLU A 88 19.79 -2.23 3.77
C GLU A 88 18.60 -1.79 2.91
N PHE A 89 17.48 -2.50 3.05
CA PHE A 89 16.19 -1.85 2.89
C PHE A 89 16.05 -0.88 4.07
N VAL A 90 16.39 0.39 3.86
CA VAL A 90 16.02 1.48 4.76
C VAL A 90 14.48 1.52 4.80
N ARG A 91 13.89 0.70 5.67
CA ARG A 91 12.46 0.75 5.94
C ARG A 91 12.21 2.01 6.72
N CYS A 92 11.40 2.87 6.13
CA CYS A 92 10.83 4.03 6.76
C CYS A 92 10.25 3.62 8.13
N ASP A 93 10.84 4.08 9.24
CA ASP A 93 10.29 3.74 10.56
C ASP A 93 8.90 4.39 10.66
N HIS A 94 7.87 3.55 10.64
CA HIS A 94 6.46 3.94 10.74
C HIS A 94 6.18 4.87 11.94
N ARG A 95 7.05 4.90 12.95
CA ARG A 95 6.95 5.80 14.11
C ARG A 95 7.17 7.28 13.75
N CYS A 96 8.01 7.64 12.79
CA CYS A 96 8.19 9.05 12.39
C CYS A 96 6.99 9.54 11.53
N CYS A 97 6.41 8.66 10.70
CA CYS A 97 5.20 8.95 9.91
C CYS A 97 3.95 9.14 10.80
N ARG A 98 3.77 8.33 11.86
CA ARG A 98 2.63 8.46 12.78
C ARG A 98 2.63 9.77 13.58
N ARG A 99 3.80 10.36 13.80
CA ARG A 99 3.96 11.55 14.66
C ARG A 99 3.71 12.87 13.92
N HIS A 100 3.75 12.87 12.58
CA HIS A 100 3.55 14.06 11.76
C HIS A 100 2.62 13.81 10.55
N PRO A 101 1.32 13.54 10.77
CA PRO A 101 0.37 13.26 9.69
C PRO A 101 0.13 14.44 8.73
N ARG A 102 0.58 15.65 9.09
CA ARG A 102 0.53 16.86 8.23
C ARG A 102 1.83 17.15 7.48
N ARG A 103 2.94 16.47 7.81
CA ARG A 103 4.20 16.61 7.06
C ARG A 103 4.26 15.47 6.03
N ASN A 104 4.65 15.79 4.80
CA ASN A 104 4.80 14.80 3.72
C ASN A 104 5.70 13.65 4.21
N PRO A 105 5.18 12.43 4.43
CA PRO A 105 5.97 11.31 4.93
C PRO A 105 7.11 10.92 3.98
N CYS A 106 6.94 11.16 2.69
CA CYS A 106 7.96 10.93 1.66
C CYS A 106 9.13 11.92 1.76
N ALA A 107 9.01 13.04 2.48
CA ALA A 107 10.14 13.95 2.68
C ALA A 107 11.17 13.41 3.71
N VAL A 108 10.78 12.46 4.56
CA VAL A 108 11.60 11.95 5.67
C VAL A 108 12.28 10.62 5.33
N CYS A 109 11.79 9.89 4.32
CA CYS A 109 12.35 8.65 3.80
C CYS A 109 12.55 8.85 2.30
N ARG A 110 13.80 8.76 1.81
CA ARG A 110 14.24 9.06 0.42
C ARG A 110 13.06 9.10 -0.57
N PRO A 111 12.54 10.31 -0.90
CA PRO A 111 11.36 10.41 -1.73
C PRO A 111 11.63 9.75 -3.08
N PRO A 112 10.63 9.10 -3.69
CA PRO A 112 10.77 8.69 -5.07
C PRO A 112 11.07 9.94 -5.90
N THR A 113 12.06 9.83 -6.78
CA THR A 113 12.58 10.96 -7.56
C THR A 113 11.98 10.93 -8.95
N PHE A 114 11.59 12.10 -9.45
CA PHE A 114 11.17 12.25 -10.84
C PHE A 114 12.31 11.79 -11.77
N PRO A 115 12.07 10.85 -12.70
CA PRO A 115 13.12 10.34 -13.57
C PRO A 115 13.71 11.44 -14.47
N ALA A 116 15.04 11.45 -14.62
CA ALA A 116 15.72 12.41 -15.49
C ALA A 116 15.30 12.21 -16.95
N GLY A 117 15.09 13.31 -17.68
CA GLY A 117 14.71 13.30 -19.11
C GLY A 117 13.21 13.15 -19.40
N TRP A 118 12.38 12.78 -18.41
CA TRP A 118 10.95 12.53 -18.64
C TRP A 118 10.09 13.78 -18.79
N ALA A 119 10.57 14.93 -18.32
CA ALA A 119 9.79 16.16 -18.23
C ALA A 119 9.34 16.70 -19.60
N ASN A 120 10.05 16.37 -20.68
CA ASN A 120 9.76 16.84 -22.03
C ASN A 120 9.79 15.70 -23.07
N ASP A 121 9.78 14.44 -22.64
CA ASP A 121 9.74 13.30 -23.57
C ASP A 121 8.30 13.16 -24.13
N PRO A 122 8.08 13.31 -25.45
CA PRO A 122 6.75 13.22 -26.03
C PRO A 122 6.03 11.92 -25.71
N LYS A 123 6.74 10.78 -25.66
CA LYS A 123 6.14 9.48 -25.36
C LYS A 123 5.62 9.41 -23.94
N ILE A 124 6.36 10.00 -23.00
CA ILE A 124 5.98 10.06 -21.59
C ILE A 124 4.81 11.02 -21.40
N LEU A 125 4.81 12.16 -22.10
CA LEU A 125 3.71 13.11 -22.06
C LEU A 125 2.43 12.52 -22.64
N ASP A 126 2.50 11.79 -23.76
CA ASP A 126 1.35 11.12 -24.37
C ASP A 126 0.82 9.99 -23.48
N ALA A 127 1.70 9.18 -22.88
CA ALA A 127 1.31 8.15 -21.92
C ALA A 127 0.63 8.77 -20.68
N GLY A 128 1.22 9.85 -20.14
CA GLY A 128 0.67 10.61 -19.03
C GLY A 128 -0.69 11.23 -19.33
N LYS A 129 -0.87 11.77 -20.54
CA LYS A 129 -2.13 12.32 -21.04
C LYS A 129 -3.22 11.25 -21.12
N ALA A 130 -2.90 10.08 -21.71
CA ALA A 130 -3.84 8.97 -21.83
C ALA A 130 -4.30 8.45 -20.45
N LEU A 131 -3.39 8.39 -19.48
CA LEU A 131 -3.74 8.04 -18.09
C LEU A 131 -4.58 9.14 -17.42
N TYR A 132 -4.19 10.40 -17.58
CA TYR A 132 -4.86 11.55 -16.96
C TYR A 132 -6.30 11.74 -17.47
N HIS A 133 -6.54 11.48 -18.76
CA HIS A 133 -7.88 11.53 -19.37
C HIS A 133 -8.72 10.26 -19.14
N GLY A 134 -8.14 9.20 -18.57
CA GLY A 134 -8.78 7.90 -18.44
C GLY A 134 -8.94 7.12 -19.75
N GLU A 135 -8.15 7.46 -20.77
CA GLU A 135 -8.09 6.74 -22.05
C GLU A 135 -7.33 5.41 -21.90
N ALA A 136 -6.25 5.40 -21.12
CA ALA A 136 -5.47 4.19 -20.86
C ALA A 136 -6.09 3.28 -19.78
N ILE A 137 -6.69 3.88 -18.74
CA ILE A 137 -7.30 3.17 -17.62
C ILE A 137 -8.60 3.90 -17.25
N SER A 138 -9.75 3.38 -17.65
CA SER A 138 -11.05 4.04 -17.46
C SER A 138 -11.43 4.28 -15.99
N SER A 139 -10.92 3.44 -15.07
CA SER A 139 -11.12 3.62 -13.62
C SER A 139 -10.32 4.79 -13.03
N VAL A 140 -9.34 5.32 -13.76
CA VAL A 140 -8.52 6.46 -13.36
C VAL A 140 -8.76 7.60 -14.34
N ASN A 141 -9.56 8.58 -13.94
CA ASN A 141 -9.81 9.75 -14.76
C ASN A 141 -9.61 11.01 -13.92
N CYS A 142 -8.44 11.64 -14.07
CA CYS A 142 -8.11 12.87 -13.35
C CYS A 142 -8.87 14.06 -13.93
N ALA A 143 -9.06 14.09 -15.25
CA ALA A 143 -9.68 15.18 -15.98
C ALA A 143 -11.16 15.44 -15.63
N ILE A 144 -11.88 14.45 -15.08
CA ILE A 144 -13.27 14.64 -14.64
C ILE A 144 -13.40 15.73 -13.57
N CYS A 145 -12.39 15.88 -12.71
CA CYS A 145 -12.33 16.87 -11.63
C CYS A 145 -11.36 18.01 -11.95
N HIS A 146 -10.24 17.71 -12.60
CA HIS A 146 -9.15 18.66 -12.84
C HIS A 146 -9.15 19.27 -14.25
N GLY A 147 -10.12 18.91 -15.11
CA GLY A 147 -10.19 19.38 -16.49
C GLY A 147 -9.11 18.77 -17.38
N LYS A 148 -9.37 18.70 -18.69
CA LYS A 148 -8.37 18.23 -19.67
C LYS A 148 -7.24 19.24 -19.88
N ASP A 149 -7.56 20.51 -19.68
CA ASP A 149 -6.68 21.68 -19.75
C ASP A 149 -6.02 22.01 -18.39
N GLY A 150 -6.25 21.19 -17.36
CA GLY A 150 -5.72 21.41 -16.01
C GLY A 150 -6.54 22.40 -15.17
N LYS A 151 -7.65 22.92 -15.71
CA LYS A 151 -8.55 23.82 -14.98
C LYS A 151 -9.64 23.05 -14.23
N PRO A 152 -9.90 23.36 -12.96
CA PRO A 152 -10.90 22.65 -12.16
C PRO A 152 -12.29 22.66 -12.81
N THR A 153 -12.95 21.51 -12.83
CA THR A 153 -14.33 21.40 -13.32
C THR A 153 -15.34 21.83 -12.25
N PRO A 154 -16.61 22.09 -12.61
CA PRO A 154 -17.66 22.41 -11.63
C PRO A 154 -17.88 21.32 -10.55
N ILE A 155 -17.50 20.07 -10.84
CA ILE A 155 -17.58 18.93 -9.91
C ILE A 155 -16.59 19.11 -8.75
N ALA A 156 -15.43 19.73 -9.01
CA ALA A 156 -14.36 19.89 -8.05
C ALA A 156 -13.80 21.32 -8.07
N ARG A 157 -14.65 22.32 -7.79
CA ARG A 157 -14.24 23.75 -7.78
C ARG A 157 -13.05 24.11 -6.89
N ASN A 158 -12.79 23.30 -5.85
CA ASN A 158 -11.67 23.48 -4.93
C ASN A 158 -10.42 22.68 -5.33
N ALA A 159 -10.46 21.98 -6.47
CA ALA A 159 -9.28 21.30 -6.99
C ALA A 159 -8.24 22.34 -7.42
N PRO A 160 -6.94 21.99 -7.33
CA PRO A 160 -5.88 22.77 -7.92
C PRO A 160 -6.09 23.05 -9.41
N ASP A 161 -5.80 24.28 -9.80
CA ASP A 161 -5.56 24.64 -11.19
C ASP A 161 -4.11 24.33 -11.55
N PHE A 162 -3.90 23.38 -12.45
CA PHE A 162 -2.57 22.97 -12.91
C PHE A 162 -2.03 23.90 -14.01
N SER A 163 -2.86 24.75 -14.61
CA SER A 163 -2.43 25.80 -15.52
C SER A 163 -1.84 27.02 -14.80
N ASP A 164 -2.10 27.16 -13.49
CA ASP A 164 -1.53 28.22 -12.65
C ASP A 164 -0.04 27.97 -12.36
N PRO A 165 0.87 28.90 -12.73
CA PRO A 165 2.29 28.82 -12.39
C PRO A 165 2.58 28.67 -10.89
N ALA A 166 1.71 29.15 -9.99
CA ALA A 166 1.88 28.97 -8.55
C ALA A 166 1.85 27.48 -8.15
N TYR A 167 1.11 26.64 -8.88
CA TYR A 167 1.07 25.22 -8.61
C TYR A 167 2.32 24.49 -9.11
N SER A 168 2.97 25.02 -10.15
CA SER A 168 4.25 24.50 -10.64
C SER A 168 5.37 24.55 -9.59
N GLN A 169 5.26 25.39 -8.57
CA GLN A 169 6.26 25.49 -7.49
C GLN A 169 6.23 24.33 -6.49
N LYS A 170 5.17 23.49 -6.50
CA LYS A 170 5.12 22.29 -5.65
C LYS A 170 6.20 21.32 -6.09
N SER A 171 6.78 20.54 -5.16
CA SER A 171 7.80 19.54 -5.53
C SER A 171 7.18 18.31 -6.16
N ASP A 172 7.93 17.65 -7.06
CA ASP A 172 7.49 16.41 -7.73
C ASP A 172 7.17 15.30 -6.73
N ALA A 173 8.00 15.15 -5.71
CA ALA A 173 7.77 14.20 -4.61
C ALA A 173 6.46 14.49 -3.85
N TRP A 174 6.07 15.76 -3.72
CA TRP A 174 4.80 16.12 -3.09
C TRP A 174 3.61 15.78 -3.99
N LEU A 175 3.70 16.05 -5.29
CA LEU A 175 2.67 15.64 -6.26
C LEU A 175 2.50 14.13 -6.30
N PHE A 176 3.62 13.39 -6.34
CA PHE A 176 3.63 11.94 -6.30
C PHE A 176 2.94 11.40 -5.05
N TRP A 177 3.25 11.95 -3.88
CA TRP A 177 2.60 11.58 -2.64
C TRP A 177 1.08 11.86 -2.69
N ARG A 178 0.67 13.01 -3.23
CA ARG A 178 -0.74 13.37 -3.34
C ARG A 178 -1.53 12.50 -4.30
N ILE A 179 -0.93 12.09 -5.42
CA ILE A 179 -1.55 11.13 -6.34
C ILE A 179 -1.64 9.76 -5.68
N SER A 180 -0.61 9.37 -4.92
CA SER A 180 -0.53 8.05 -4.27
C SER A 180 -1.55 7.90 -3.14
N GLU A 181 -1.60 8.86 -2.21
CA GLU A 181 -2.41 8.77 -0.98
C GLU A 181 -3.72 9.56 -1.05
N GLY A 182 -3.87 10.42 -2.06
CA GLY A 182 -5.01 11.31 -2.18
C GLY A 182 -4.97 12.49 -1.20
N VAL A 183 -6.13 13.08 -0.97
CA VAL A 183 -6.31 14.17 -0.02
C VAL A 183 -7.38 13.77 1.01
N PRO A 184 -7.01 13.64 2.29
CA PRO A 184 -7.98 13.32 3.33
C PRO A 184 -9.13 14.32 3.38
N LYS A 185 -10.36 13.82 3.58
CA LYS A 185 -11.59 14.62 3.65
C LYS A 185 -11.94 15.38 2.36
N THR A 186 -11.50 14.91 1.20
CA THR A 186 -11.95 15.41 -0.11
C THR A 186 -12.32 14.26 -1.05
N MET A 187 -12.80 14.58 -2.24
CA MET A 187 -13.10 13.61 -3.30
C MET A 187 -11.86 12.99 -3.94
N MET A 188 -10.67 13.58 -3.71
CA MET A 188 -9.42 13.07 -4.29
C MET A 188 -8.94 11.84 -3.53
N ARG A 189 -9.31 10.66 -4.01
CA ARG A 189 -8.83 9.37 -3.49
C ARG A 189 -7.35 9.14 -3.81
N GLY A 190 -6.73 8.22 -3.08
CA GLY A 190 -5.40 7.71 -3.42
C GLY A 190 -5.46 6.74 -4.59
N TRP A 191 -4.48 6.83 -5.48
CA TRP A 191 -4.39 6.03 -6.70
C TRP A 191 -3.26 5.00 -6.67
N LYS A 192 -2.58 4.84 -5.54
CA LYS A 192 -1.40 3.95 -5.45
C LYS A 192 -1.71 2.48 -5.75
N ASP A 193 -2.94 2.05 -5.53
CA ASP A 193 -3.41 0.68 -5.77
C ASP A 193 -3.91 0.47 -7.21
N PHE A 194 -4.10 1.56 -7.98
CA PHE A 194 -4.62 1.54 -9.36
C PHE A 194 -3.56 1.88 -10.40
N LEU A 195 -2.51 2.60 -9.99
CA LEU A 195 -1.44 3.06 -10.85
C LEU A 195 -0.10 2.52 -10.32
N SER A 196 0.74 2.03 -11.21
CA SER A 196 2.15 1.78 -10.90
C SER A 196 2.88 3.08 -10.57
N GLU A 197 4.05 2.98 -9.93
CA GLU A 197 4.91 4.14 -9.66
C GLU A 197 5.28 4.89 -10.94
N GLU A 198 5.64 4.17 -12.01
CA GLU A 198 5.94 4.74 -13.32
C GLU A 198 4.76 5.51 -13.90
N GLN A 199 3.55 4.94 -13.86
CA GLN A 199 2.34 5.63 -14.35
C GLN A 199 2.04 6.91 -13.57
N ARG A 200 2.28 6.92 -12.25
CA ARG A 200 2.15 8.14 -11.45
C ARG A 200 3.17 9.20 -11.86
N TRP A 201 4.39 8.81 -12.23
CA TRP A 201 5.39 9.73 -12.76
C TRP A 201 5.01 10.28 -14.14
N GLN A 202 4.46 9.45 -15.02
CA GLN A 202 3.94 9.88 -16.34
C GLN A 202 2.83 10.92 -16.19
N ILE A 203 1.89 10.71 -15.27
CA ILE A 203 0.84 11.69 -14.96
C ILE A 203 1.44 13.00 -14.46
N ILE A 204 2.45 12.96 -13.60
CA ILE A 204 3.12 14.17 -13.12
C ILE A 204 3.81 14.90 -14.27
N ALA A 205 4.51 14.19 -15.16
CA ALA A 205 5.12 14.78 -16.34
C ALA A 205 4.08 15.53 -17.19
N TYR A 206 2.90 14.93 -17.40
CA TYR A 206 1.80 15.58 -18.10
C TYR A 206 1.26 16.81 -17.34
N ILE A 207 1.03 16.71 -16.02
CA ILE A 207 0.61 17.85 -15.19
C ILE A 207 1.60 19.02 -15.30
N ARG A 208 2.92 18.74 -15.33
CA ARG A 208 3.96 19.76 -15.52
C ARG A 208 3.90 20.42 -16.88
N SER A 209 3.48 19.70 -17.92
CA SER A 209 3.32 20.25 -19.26
C SER A 209 2.15 21.23 -19.35
N LEU A 210 1.09 21.06 -18.55
CA LEU A 210 -0.08 21.95 -18.53
C LEU A 210 0.22 23.34 -17.96
N ALA A 211 1.24 23.46 -17.10
CA ALA A 211 1.65 24.74 -16.52
C ALA A 211 2.51 25.61 -17.47
N LYS A 212 3.00 25.02 -18.57
CA LYS A 212 3.76 25.76 -19.60
C LYS A 212 2.75 26.22 -20.65
N PRO A 213 2.57 27.52 -20.90
CA PRO A 213 1.80 27.97 -22.05
C PRO A 213 2.48 27.40 -23.31
N SER A 214 1.70 26.68 -24.12
CA SER A 214 2.09 26.15 -25.43
C SER A 214 2.37 27.26 -26.43
#